data_AF-A0A0F9CAG1-F1
#
_entry.id   AF-A0A0F9CAG1-F1
#
_cell.length_a   1.000
_cell.length_b   1.000
_cell.length_c   1.000
_cell.angle_alpha   90.00
_cell.angle_beta   90.00
_cell.angle_gamma   90.00
#
_symmetry.space_group_name_H-M   'P 1'
#
loop_
_entity.id
_entity.type
_entity.pdbx_description
1 polymer ?
#
loop_
_entity_poly.entity_id
_entity_poly.type
_entity_poly.pdbx_seq_one_letter_code
_entity_poly.pdbx_strand_id
1 'polypeptide(L)'
;TYSLPVQPSPNLPNDQSIALYPSLCFFEATPITIGRGTDFPFQVIGYSPTPLGEFSFTPRAIKGASMNPKFKGVAVQGLDLRDSAIKGLDLRLFISAYKTLSQNEQTFFERADFMDKLAGTDKLRLAIEAGQSEQQIKQSWQQDLARFKQQRAPYLLYQ
;
A
#
# COMPACT_ATOMS: atom_id res chain seq x y z
N THR A 1 0.56 7.67 -22.19
CA THR A 1 0.68 6.69 -21.08
C THR A 1 1.50 5.51 -21.58
N TYR A 2 2.26 4.86 -20.71
CA TYR A 2 3.07 3.68 -21.06
C TYR A 2 2.54 2.48 -20.28
N SER A 3 2.29 1.37 -20.98
CA SER A 3 1.89 0.09 -20.40
C SER A 3 3.03 -0.89 -20.58
N LEU A 4 3.35 -1.67 -19.54
CA LEU A 4 4.48 -2.59 -19.60
C LEU A 4 4.10 -3.83 -20.41
N PRO A 5 4.86 -4.20 -21.46
CA PRO A 5 4.56 -5.39 -22.26
C PRO A 5 4.85 -6.70 -21.51
N VAL A 6 5.65 -6.62 -20.44
CA VAL A 6 6.02 -7.76 -19.60
C VAL A 6 5.86 -7.33 -18.15
N GLN A 7 5.22 -8.18 -17.34
CA GLN A 7 5.08 -7.91 -15.92
C GLN A 7 6.46 -7.73 -15.26
N PRO A 8 6.70 -6.63 -14.51
CA PRO A 8 8.00 -6.39 -13.88
C PRO A 8 8.24 -7.32 -12.68
N SER A 9 7.18 -7.90 -12.12
CA SER A 9 7.24 -8.82 -10.99
C SER A 9 6.05 -9.78 -11.03
N PRO A 10 6.19 -11.03 -10.54
CA PRO A 10 5.06 -11.94 -10.36
C PRO A 10 3.86 -11.38 -9.58
N ASN A 11 4.07 -10.40 -8.70
CA ASN A 11 2.98 -9.76 -7.94
C ASN A 11 2.61 -8.36 -8.45
N LEU A 12 3.18 -7.92 -9.58
CA LEU A 12 2.78 -6.70 -10.28
C LEU A 12 2.33 -7.08 -11.70
N PRO A 13 1.21 -7.81 -11.84
CA PRO A 13 0.85 -8.44 -13.11
C PRO A 13 0.33 -7.46 -14.16
N ASN A 14 -0.14 -6.26 -13.77
CA ASN A 14 -0.82 -5.33 -14.68
C ASN A 14 -0.65 -3.86 -14.27
N ASP A 15 -1.06 -2.94 -15.15
CA ASP A 15 -0.97 -1.49 -14.92
C ASP A 15 -1.72 -1.03 -13.65
N GLN A 16 -2.84 -1.68 -13.31
CA GLN A 16 -3.58 -1.35 -12.08
C GLN A 16 -2.73 -1.63 -10.83
N SER A 17 -2.14 -2.82 -10.71
CA SER A 17 -1.23 -3.17 -9.61
C SER A 17 -0.04 -2.22 -9.53
N ILE A 18 0.52 -1.80 -10.67
CA ILE A 18 1.63 -0.86 -10.73
C ILE A 18 1.19 0.53 -10.25
N ALA A 19 0.02 1.00 -10.69
CA ALA A 19 -0.53 2.30 -10.29
C ALA A 19 -0.86 2.37 -8.79
N LEU A 20 -1.34 1.27 -8.21
CA LEU A 20 -1.68 1.15 -6.79
C LEU A 20 -0.47 0.85 -5.89
N TYR A 21 0.64 0.33 -6.45
CA TYR A 21 1.81 -0.07 -5.68
C TYR A 21 2.32 0.99 -4.69
N PRO A 22 2.46 2.28 -5.05
CA PRO A 22 2.89 3.31 -4.11
C PRO A 22 1.97 3.44 -2.90
N SER A 23 0.66 3.25 -3.08
CA SER A 23 -0.34 3.38 -2.02
C SER A 23 -0.44 2.12 -1.16
N LEU A 24 -0.26 0.94 -1.76
CA LEU A 24 -0.51 -0.33 -1.08
C LEU A 24 0.76 -0.97 -0.49
N CYS A 25 1.96 -0.63 -0.98
CA CYS A 25 3.20 -1.27 -0.53
C CYS A 25 3.46 -1.06 0.97
N PHE A 26 3.04 0.06 1.57
CA PHE A 26 3.19 0.28 3.02
C PHE A 26 2.46 -0.75 3.88
N PHE A 27 1.36 -1.36 3.40
CA PHE A 27 0.66 -2.41 4.14
C PHE A 27 1.50 -3.68 4.32
N GLU A 28 2.60 -3.85 3.59
CA GLU A 28 3.53 -4.96 3.83
C GLU A 28 4.09 -4.96 5.27
N ALA A 29 4.19 -3.79 5.91
CA ALA A 29 4.61 -3.63 7.31
C ALA A 29 3.49 -3.71 8.35
N THR A 30 2.26 -4.03 7.93
CA THR A 30 1.07 -4.12 8.78
C THR A 30 0.48 -5.53 8.75
N PRO A 31 -0.47 -5.92 9.61
CA PRO A 31 -1.12 -7.23 9.52
C PRO A 31 -1.99 -7.41 8.26
N ILE A 32 -2.32 -6.33 7.54
CA ILE A 32 -3.27 -6.33 6.42
C ILE A 32 -2.66 -7.01 5.19
N THR A 33 -3.47 -7.82 4.50
CA THR A 33 -3.10 -8.40 3.21
C THR A 33 -3.43 -7.44 2.07
N ILE A 34 -2.54 -7.39 1.08
CA ILE A 34 -2.66 -6.60 -0.16
C ILE A 34 -2.96 -7.50 -1.38
N GLY A 35 -3.57 -8.67 -1.13
CA GLY A 35 -3.94 -9.60 -2.20
C GLY A 35 -2.81 -10.47 -2.74
N ARG A 36 -1.60 -10.48 -2.13
CA ARG A 36 -0.60 -11.52 -2.45
C ARG A 36 -1.23 -12.89 -2.22
N GLY A 37 -1.02 -13.83 -3.15
CA GLY A 37 -1.71 -15.13 -3.12
C GLY A 37 -3.12 -15.10 -3.71
N THR A 38 -3.49 -14.07 -4.45
CA THR A 38 -4.70 -14.02 -5.28
C THR A 38 -4.30 -13.77 -6.73
N ASP A 39 -5.27 -13.74 -7.64
CA ASP A 39 -5.06 -13.36 -9.04
C ASP A 39 -4.97 -11.83 -9.24
N PHE A 40 -5.10 -11.06 -8.15
CA PHE A 40 -5.13 -9.60 -8.14
C PHE A 40 -4.24 -9.00 -7.03
N PRO A 41 -2.94 -9.37 -6.95
CA PRO A 41 -2.03 -8.77 -5.98
C PRO A 41 -1.89 -7.26 -6.21
N PHE A 42 -1.73 -6.51 -5.12
CA PHE A 42 -1.69 -5.04 -5.08
C PHE A 42 -2.93 -4.37 -5.72
N GLN A 43 -4.08 -5.03 -5.68
CA GLN A 43 -5.35 -4.49 -6.18
C GLN A 43 -6.49 -4.66 -5.17
N VAL A 44 -6.18 -5.05 -3.94
CA VAL A 44 -7.12 -5.18 -2.82
C VAL A 44 -6.40 -4.89 -1.50
N ILE A 45 -7.17 -4.56 -0.47
CA ILE A 45 -6.73 -4.70 0.92
C ILE A 45 -7.75 -5.55 1.67
N GLY A 46 -7.30 -6.34 2.64
CA GLY A 46 -8.19 -7.17 3.44
C GLY A 46 -7.58 -7.57 4.77
N TYR A 47 -8.45 -7.82 5.73
CA TYR A 47 -8.05 -8.24 7.06
C TYR A 47 -9.11 -9.15 7.69
N SER A 48 -8.66 -9.98 8.62
CA SER A 48 -9.47 -10.75 9.56
C SER A 48 -8.69 -10.68 10.86
N PRO A 49 -9.24 -10.09 11.93
CA PRO A 49 -10.60 -10.28 12.43
C PRO A 49 -11.59 -9.14 12.11
N THR A 50 -11.11 -7.95 11.75
CA THR A 50 -11.96 -6.79 11.50
C THR A 50 -12.08 -6.52 10.00
N PRO A 51 -13.30 -6.54 9.43
CA PRO A 51 -13.53 -6.21 8.03
C PRO A 51 -13.09 -4.78 7.69
N LEU A 52 -12.43 -4.61 6.54
CA LEU A 52 -12.07 -3.29 6.00
C LEU A 52 -13.04 -2.82 4.90
N GLY A 53 -14.07 -3.61 4.62
CA GLY A 53 -15.05 -3.44 3.54
C GLY A 53 -15.77 -4.76 3.27
N GLU A 54 -16.61 -4.78 2.23
CA GLU A 54 -17.53 -5.91 1.97
C GLU A 54 -16.94 -7.00 1.07
N PHE A 55 -15.87 -6.71 0.32
CA PHE A 55 -15.31 -7.66 -0.64
C PHE A 55 -14.55 -8.78 0.07
N SER A 56 -14.94 -10.03 -0.20
CA SER A 56 -14.35 -11.22 0.41
C SER A 56 -13.42 -11.95 -0.55
N PHE A 57 -12.24 -12.34 -0.06
CA PHE A 57 -11.28 -13.14 -0.81
C PHE A 57 -10.41 -13.99 0.12
N THR A 58 -9.84 -15.05 -0.44
CA THR A 58 -8.99 -16.00 0.30
C THR A 58 -7.64 -16.15 -0.39
N PRO A 59 -6.54 -15.65 0.20
CA PRO A 59 -5.20 -15.87 -0.32
C PRO A 59 -4.82 -17.36 -0.33
N ARG A 60 -4.13 -17.80 -1.40
CA ARG A 60 -3.62 -19.15 -1.59
C ARG A 60 -2.12 -19.13 -1.94
N ALA A 61 -1.44 -20.25 -1.74
CA ALA A 61 -0.06 -20.38 -2.21
C ALA A 61 -0.05 -20.39 -3.75
N ILE A 62 0.78 -19.53 -4.34
CA ILE A 62 0.99 -19.45 -5.79
C ILE A 62 2.49 -19.57 -6.04
N LYS A 63 2.91 -20.67 -6.66
CA LYS A 63 4.32 -20.92 -6.99
C LYS A 63 4.85 -19.85 -7.92
N GLY A 64 6.04 -19.31 -7.60
CA GLY A 64 6.66 -18.23 -8.37
C GLY A 64 6.12 -16.83 -8.05
N ALA A 65 5.05 -16.69 -7.27
CA ALA A 65 4.52 -15.39 -6.87
C ALA A 65 4.50 -15.20 -5.35
N SER A 66 3.81 -16.06 -4.60
CA SER A 66 3.73 -15.98 -3.15
C SER A 66 3.35 -17.34 -2.55
N MET A 67 4.33 -18.02 -1.94
CA MET A 67 4.09 -19.32 -1.28
C MET A 67 3.53 -19.20 0.14
N ASN A 68 3.78 -18.07 0.81
CA ASN A 68 3.36 -17.79 2.17
C ASN A 68 2.72 -16.39 2.27
N PRO A 69 1.60 -16.14 1.56
CA PRO A 69 0.89 -14.89 1.72
C PRO A 69 0.28 -14.77 3.12
N LYS A 70 0.08 -13.53 3.58
CA LYS A 70 -0.77 -13.23 4.74
C LYS A 70 -2.15 -13.85 4.51
N PHE A 71 -2.73 -14.42 5.57
CA PHE A 71 -4.04 -15.10 5.52
C PHE A 71 -4.12 -16.26 4.51
N LYS A 72 -3.01 -16.98 4.26
CA LYS A 72 -3.03 -18.19 3.42
C LYS A 72 -4.11 -19.18 3.91
N GLY A 73 -5.11 -19.45 3.07
CA GLY A 73 -6.23 -20.35 3.36
C GLY A 73 -7.32 -19.77 4.26
N VAL A 74 -7.23 -18.48 4.62
CA VAL A 74 -8.18 -17.79 5.51
C VAL A 74 -8.90 -16.70 4.73
N ALA A 75 -10.23 -16.72 4.75
CA ALA A 75 -11.03 -15.68 4.13
C ALA A 75 -10.87 -14.35 4.89
N VAL A 76 -10.74 -13.26 4.15
CA VAL A 76 -10.67 -11.90 4.69
C VAL A 76 -11.69 -11.02 3.99
N GLN A 77 -12.08 -9.93 4.65
CA GLN A 77 -12.97 -8.92 4.08
C GLN A 77 -12.27 -7.57 3.97
N GLY A 78 -12.54 -6.84 2.90
CA GLY A 78 -11.93 -5.55 2.66
C GLY A 78 -12.40 -4.84 1.39
N LEU A 79 -11.49 -4.10 0.77
CA LEU A 79 -11.78 -3.26 -0.37
C LEU A 79 -11.27 -3.88 -1.66
N ASP A 80 -12.12 -3.87 -2.68
CA ASP A 80 -11.76 -4.18 -4.06
C ASP A 80 -11.30 -2.90 -4.77
N LEU A 81 -10.06 -2.89 -5.23
CA LEU A 81 -9.44 -1.75 -5.90
C LEU A 81 -9.08 -2.06 -7.37
N ARG A 82 -9.56 -3.19 -7.91
CA ARG A 82 -9.28 -3.61 -9.30
C ARG A 82 -9.73 -2.58 -10.33
N ASP A 83 -10.82 -1.87 -10.07
CA ASP A 83 -11.35 -0.80 -10.92
C ASP A 83 -11.14 0.62 -10.33
N SER A 84 -10.23 0.76 -9.36
CA SER A 84 -9.99 2.04 -8.70
C SER A 84 -9.32 3.05 -9.63
N ALA A 85 -9.76 4.31 -9.55
CA ALA A 85 -9.15 5.44 -10.26
C ALA A 85 -7.95 6.06 -9.54
N ILE A 86 -7.51 5.49 -8.40
CA ILE A 86 -6.36 5.99 -7.63
C ILE A 86 -5.09 5.96 -8.50
N LYS A 87 -4.37 7.08 -8.50
CA LYS A 87 -3.07 7.22 -9.18
C LYS A 87 -2.07 7.88 -8.24
N GLY A 88 -0.84 7.38 -8.25
CA GLY A 88 0.21 7.85 -7.35
C GLY A 88 0.00 7.38 -5.91
N LEU A 89 0.56 8.12 -4.96
CA LEU A 89 0.44 7.81 -3.53
C LEU A 89 -0.82 8.42 -2.95
N ASP A 90 -1.71 7.57 -2.47
CA ASP A 90 -2.94 7.87 -1.73
C ASP A 90 -2.86 7.26 -0.33
N LEU A 91 -2.74 8.11 0.69
CA LEU A 91 -2.62 7.67 2.07
C LEU A 91 -3.97 7.43 2.73
N ARG A 92 -5.09 7.76 2.09
CA ARG A 92 -6.43 7.67 2.72
C ARG A 92 -6.77 6.23 3.06
N LEU A 93 -6.41 5.28 2.20
CA LEU A 93 -6.59 3.85 2.44
C LEU A 93 -5.82 3.41 3.70
N PHE A 94 -4.55 3.81 3.80
CA PHE A 94 -3.67 3.42 4.89
C PHE A 94 -4.09 4.07 6.22
N ILE A 95 -4.43 5.37 6.22
CA ILE A 95 -4.93 6.09 7.38
C ILE A 95 -6.30 5.55 7.83
N SER A 96 -7.21 5.24 6.90
CA SER A 96 -8.51 4.66 7.21
C SER A 96 -8.35 3.30 7.88
N ALA A 97 -7.50 2.44 7.33
CA ALA A 97 -7.25 1.12 7.90
C ALA A 97 -6.57 1.22 9.28
N TYR A 98 -5.64 2.15 9.47
CA TYR A 98 -5.05 2.44 10.78
C TYR A 98 -6.13 2.80 11.80
N LYS A 99 -7.01 3.76 11.46
CA LYS A 99 -8.13 4.16 12.33
C LYS A 99 -9.04 2.99 12.68
N THR A 100 -9.43 2.18 11.68
CA THR A 100 -10.29 1.01 11.90
C THR A 100 -9.65 0.03 12.88
N LEU A 101 -8.40 -0.35 12.67
CA LEU A 101 -7.70 -1.30 13.56
C LEU A 101 -7.51 -0.70 14.96
N SER A 102 -7.10 0.58 15.07
CA SER A 102 -6.94 1.25 16.37
C SER A 102 -8.24 1.34 17.16
N GLN A 103 -9.38 1.61 16.50
CA GLN A 103 -10.70 1.63 17.14
C GLN A 103 -11.16 0.25 17.63
N ASN A 104 -10.62 -0.83 17.06
CA ASN A 104 -10.89 -2.20 17.46
C ASN A 104 -9.76 -2.78 18.34
N GLU A 105 -8.91 -1.93 18.92
CA GLU A 105 -7.80 -2.31 19.80
C GLU A 105 -6.79 -3.29 19.15
N GLN A 106 -6.64 -3.20 17.82
CA GLN A 106 -5.75 -4.05 17.03
C GLN A 106 -4.45 -3.32 16.69
N THR A 107 -3.32 -4.02 16.86
CA THR A 107 -1.99 -3.50 16.52
C THR A 107 -1.84 -3.33 15.02
N PHE A 108 -1.67 -2.09 14.55
CA PHE A 108 -1.49 -1.80 13.12
C PHE A 108 -0.01 -1.81 12.69
N PHE A 109 0.89 -1.19 13.47
CA PHE A 109 2.32 -1.16 13.19
C PHE A 109 3.06 -2.33 13.85
N GLU A 110 2.75 -3.57 13.48
CA GLU A 110 3.43 -4.78 14.00
C GLU A 110 4.92 -4.83 13.64
N ARG A 111 5.32 -4.13 12.58
CA ARG A 111 6.71 -4.05 12.08
C ARG A 111 7.11 -2.60 11.85
N ALA A 112 7.06 -1.77 12.89
CA ALA A 112 7.39 -0.34 12.83
C ALA A 112 8.76 -0.06 12.16
N ASP A 113 9.82 -0.78 12.52
CA ASP A 113 11.14 -0.62 11.89
C ASP A 113 11.11 -0.90 10.38
N PHE A 114 10.25 -1.80 9.91
CA PHE A 114 10.10 -2.07 8.49
C PHE A 114 9.25 -1.00 7.80
N MET A 115 8.21 -0.49 8.47
CA MET A 115 7.44 0.66 7.99
C MET A 115 8.36 1.88 7.77
N ASP A 116 9.20 2.19 8.75
CA ASP A 116 10.10 3.34 8.71
C ASP A 116 11.16 3.16 7.60
N LYS A 117 11.61 1.92 7.34
CA LYS A 117 12.46 1.59 6.19
C LYS A 117 11.76 1.78 4.84
N LEU A 118 10.49 1.37 4.71
CA LEU A 118 9.71 1.57 3.49
C LEU A 118 9.47 3.07 3.21
N ALA A 119 9.17 3.84 4.26
CA ALA A 119 8.94 5.28 4.16
C ALA A 119 10.24 6.11 4.06
N GLY A 120 11.39 5.53 4.40
CA GLY A 120 12.69 6.19 4.48
C GLY A 120 12.89 7.07 5.73
N THR A 121 11.94 7.05 6.66
CA THR A 121 11.94 7.80 7.94
C THR A 121 10.75 7.35 8.79
N ASP A 122 10.82 7.57 10.11
CA ASP A 122 9.72 7.39 11.06
C ASP A 122 8.62 8.45 10.95
N LYS A 123 8.89 9.59 10.30
CA LYS A 123 7.95 10.74 10.23
C LYS A 123 6.56 10.38 9.73
N LEU A 124 6.44 9.50 8.72
CA LEU A 124 5.13 9.10 8.20
C LEU A 124 4.32 8.34 9.25
N ARG A 125 4.93 7.34 9.89
CA ARG A 125 4.28 6.55 10.96
C ARG A 125 3.89 7.45 12.12
N LEU A 126 4.81 8.27 12.62
CA LEU A 126 4.56 9.19 13.74
C LEU A 126 3.45 10.20 13.43
N ALA A 127 3.38 10.70 12.19
CA ALA A 127 2.32 11.63 11.79
C ALA A 127 0.94 10.96 11.76
N ILE A 128 0.86 9.70 11.34
CA ILE A 128 -0.38 8.92 11.35
C ILE A 128 -0.81 8.61 12.79
N GLU A 129 0.13 8.20 13.65
CA GLU A 129 -0.13 7.96 15.08
C GLU A 129 -0.59 9.24 15.80
N ALA A 130 -0.06 10.40 15.40
CA ALA A 130 -0.51 11.72 15.87
C ALA A 130 -1.84 12.19 15.27
N GLY A 131 -2.50 11.38 14.42
CA GLY A 131 -3.80 11.67 13.85
C GLY A 131 -3.81 12.71 12.72
N GLN A 132 -2.65 12.99 12.10
CA GLN A 132 -2.59 13.93 10.98
C GLN A 132 -3.37 13.44 9.76
N SER A 133 -3.97 14.37 9.02
CA SER A 133 -4.64 14.08 7.76
C SER A 133 -3.62 13.83 6.64
N GLU A 134 -4.07 13.17 5.57
CA GLU A 134 -3.25 13.00 4.36
C GLU A 134 -2.72 14.34 3.83
N GLN A 135 -3.55 15.40 3.87
CA GLN A 135 -3.16 16.72 3.41
C GLN A 135 -2.02 17.30 4.24
N GLN A 136 -2.09 17.18 5.57
CA GLN A 136 -1.03 17.65 6.48
C GLN A 136 0.28 16.89 6.24
N ILE A 137 0.20 15.57 6.12
CA ILE A 137 1.36 14.71 5.83
C ILE A 137 1.98 15.09 4.48
N LYS A 138 1.19 15.18 3.41
CA LYS A 138 1.67 15.59 2.08
C LYS A 138 2.22 17.02 2.06
N GLN A 139 1.66 17.92 2.87
CA GLN A 139 2.16 19.28 3.00
C GLN A 139 3.58 19.29 3.59
N SER A 140 3.87 18.42 4.57
CA SER A 140 5.20 18.31 5.16
C SER A 140 6.30 17.92 4.16
N TRP A 141 5.93 17.26 3.05
CA TRP A 141 6.87 16.81 2.02
C TRP A 141 7.17 17.86 0.96
N GLN A 142 6.37 18.93 0.86
CA GLN A 142 6.43 19.85 -0.29
C GLN A 142 7.80 20.51 -0.45
N GLN A 143 8.47 20.86 0.64
CA GLN A 143 9.81 21.47 0.60
C GLN A 143 10.85 20.51 0.01
N ASP A 144 10.87 19.25 0.47
CA ASP A 144 11.82 18.25 -0.04
C ASP A 144 11.47 17.82 -1.47
N LEU A 145 10.19 17.75 -1.83
CA LEU A 145 9.76 17.52 -3.21
C LEU A 145 10.19 18.65 -4.14
N ALA A 146 10.10 19.91 -3.71
CA ALA A 146 10.59 21.06 -4.48
C ALA A 146 12.11 20.99 -4.67
N ARG A 147 12.86 20.68 -3.61
CA ARG A 147 14.31 20.49 -3.67
C ARG A 147 14.70 19.35 -4.61
N PHE A 148 14.03 18.20 -4.51
CA PHE A 148 14.30 17.05 -5.38
C PHE A 148 13.97 17.35 -6.85
N LYS A 149 12.89 18.08 -7.14
CA LYS A 149 12.55 18.52 -8.50
C LYS A 149 13.64 19.41 -9.10
N GLN A 150 14.23 20.31 -8.31
CA GLN A 150 15.36 21.13 -8.76
C GLN A 150 16.62 20.28 -8.96
N GLN A 151 16.94 19.42 -8.01
CA GLN A 151 18.11 18.55 -8.06
C GLN A 151 18.08 17.58 -9.24
N ARG A 152 16.91 17.02 -9.58
CA ARG A 152 16.79 16.06 -10.68
C ARG A 152 16.82 16.71 -12.07
N ALA A 153 16.65 18.03 -12.17
CA ALA A 153 16.45 18.73 -13.44
C ALA A 153 17.59 18.52 -14.46
N PRO A 154 18.88 18.55 -14.08
CA PRO A 154 19.99 18.30 -15.02
C PRO A 154 20.04 16.88 -15.59
N TYR A 155 19.27 15.94 -15.02
CA TYR A 155 19.29 14.53 -15.37
C TYR A 155 18.03 14.08 -16.14
N LEU A 156 17.10 14.99 -16.44
CA LEU A 156 15.88 14.65 -17.18
C LEU A 156 16.18 14.45 -18.67
N LEU A 157 15.76 13.30 -19.21
CA LEU A 157 15.89 12.95 -20.63
C LEU A 157 14.58 13.14 -21.41
N TYR A 158 13.47 13.37 -20.71
CA TYR A 158 12.13 13.54 -21.27
C TYR A 158 11.47 14.77 -20.64
N GLN A 159 10.55 15.38 -21.40
CA GLN A 159 9.73 16.50 -20.93
C GLN A 159 8.72 16.06 -19.86
#